data_AF-A0A8C0CK43-F1
#
_entry.id   AF-A0A8C0CK43-F1
#
_cell.length_a   1.000
_cell.length_b   1.000
_cell.length_c   1.000
_cell.angle_alpha   90.00
_cell.angle_beta   90.00
_cell.angle_gamma   90.00
#
_symmetry.space_group_name_H-M   'P 1'
#
loop_
_entity.id
_entity.type
_entity.pdbx_description
1 polymer ?
#
loop_
_entity_poly.entity_id
_entity_poly.type
_entity_poly.pdbx_seq_one_letter_code
_entity_poly.pdbx_strand_id
1 'polypeptide(L)'
;MKQGVLTHGRVRLLLSQGHSCYRPRRTGERKRKSVRGCIVDANLSVLNLVIIKKGEKDIPGLTDTTVPRRLGPKRSSRIHKAFPSLQRTDHA
;
A
#
# COMPACT_ATOMS: atom_id res chain seq x y z
N MET A 1 -5.91 -3.22 -10.93
CA MET A 1 -5.55 -2.22 -11.96
C MET A 1 -4.06 -1.97 -11.89
N LYS A 2 -3.40 -1.64 -13.01
CA LYS A 2 -1.96 -1.36 -13.04
C LYS A 2 -1.71 0.08 -13.44
N GLN A 3 -1.08 0.84 -12.55
CA GLN A 3 -0.63 2.20 -12.84
C GLN A 3 0.37 2.21 -14.00
N GLY A 4 0.27 3.22 -14.88
CA GLY A 4 1.10 3.36 -16.07
C GLY A 4 0.61 2.60 -17.30
N VAL A 5 -0.47 1.81 -17.20
CA VAL A 5 -1.13 1.17 -18.35
C VAL A 5 -2.32 2.03 -18.76
N LEU A 6 -2.08 2.97 -19.68
CA LEU A 6 -3.03 4.00 -20.13
C LEU A 6 -4.13 3.45 -21.05
N THR A 7 -4.87 2.45 -20.57
CA THR A 7 -6.02 1.88 -21.27
C THR A 7 -7.14 1.66 -20.26
N HIS A 8 -8.39 1.68 -20.72
CA HIS A 8 -9.51 1.29 -19.87
C HIS A 8 -9.68 -0.23 -19.80
N GLY A 9 -9.20 -0.97 -20.80
CA GLY A 9 -9.39 -2.41 -20.95
C GLY A 9 -8.40 -3.29 -20.17
N ARG A 10 -8.39 -4.59 -20.50
CA ARG A 10 -7.40 -5.56 -20.01
C ARG A 10 -6.33 -5.77 -21.06
N VAL A 11 -5.07 -5.77 -20.62
CA VAL A 11 -3.89 -5.98 -21.48
C VAL A 11 -3.03 -7.11 -20.89
N ARG A 12 -2.43 -7.94 -21.75
CA ARG A 12 -1.49 -8.98 -21.34
C ARG A 12 -0.06 -8.45 -21.37
N LEU A 13 0.56 -8.28 -20.21
CA LEU A 13 1.93 -7.78 -20.05
C LEU A 13 2.85 -8.87 -19.52
N LEU A 14 4.12 -8.83 -19.90
CA LEU A 14 5.18 -9.66 -19.33
C LEU A 14 5.67 -9.03 -18.01
N LEU A 15 5.29 -9.62 -16.88
CA LEU A 15 5.62 -9.11 -15.55
C LEU A 15 6.84 -9.83 -14.96
N SER A 16 7.67 -9.09 -14.23
CA SER A 16 8.84 -9.56 -13.49
C SER A 16 8.65 -9.32 -11.98
N GLN A 17 9.63 -9.75 -11.18
CA GLN A 17 9.67 -9.45 -9.74
C GLN A 17 9.58 -7.95 -9.47
N GLY A 18 8.83 -7.57 -8.43
CA GLY A 18 8.60 -6.17 -8.04
C GLY A 18 7.43 -5.50 -8.75
N HIS A 19 6.91 -6.08 -9.83
CA HIS A 19 5.72 -5.53 -10.47
C HIS A 19 4.45 -5.81 -9.66
N SER A 20 3.63 -4.78 -9.48
CA SER A 20 2.25 -4.95 -9.00
C SER A 20 1.48 -5.94 -9.88
N CYS A 21 0.56 -6.68 -9.24
CA CYS A 21 -0.27 -7.75 -9.83
C CYS A 21 0.47 -9.06 -10.18
N TYR A 22 1.74 -9.22 -9.81
CA TYR A 22 2.47 -10.48 -9.97
C TYR A 22 3.38 -10.78 -8.77
N ARG A 23 3.34 -12.03 -8.31
CA ARG A 23 4.23 -12.56 -7.26
C ARG A 23 4.96 -13.77 -7.85
N PRO A 24 6.25 -13.62 -8.26
CA PRO A 24 7.01 -14.73 -8.80
C PRO A 24 7.24 -15.81 -7.73
N ARG A 25 7.34 -17.07 -8.16
CA ARG A 25 7.65 -18.20 -7.27
C ARG A 25 9.10 -18.64 -7.39
N ARG A 26 9.73 -18.39 -8.54
CA ARG A 26 11.15 -18.65 -8.78
C ARG A 26 11.89 -17.35 -9.06
N THR A 27 13.16 -17.32 -8.68
CA THR A 27 14.09 -16.24 -9.03
C THR A 27 14.23 -16.14 -10.56
N GLY A 28 14.19 -14.92 -11.09
CA GLY A 28 14.28 -14.66 -12.54
C GLY A 28 13.02 -14.97 -13.35
N GLU A 29 11.96 -15.50 -12.74
CA GLU A 29 10.72 -15.83 -13.45
C GLU A 29 10.03 -14.57 -14.01
N ARG A 30 9.67 -14.61 -15.29
CA ARG A 30 8.79 -13.63 -15.93
C ARG A 30 7.55 -14.33 -16.47
N LYS A 31 6.38 -13.72 -16.29
CA LYS A 31 5.11 -14.32 -16.73
C LYS A 31 4.21 -13.32 -17.44
N ARG A 32 3.63 -13.72 -18.57
CA ARG A 32 2.56 -12.95 -19.23
C ARG A 32 1.26 -13.08 -18.45
N LYS A 33 0.80 -12.00 -17.83
CA LYS A 33 -0.44 -11.92 -17.06
C LYS A 33 -1.35 -10.85 -17.63
N SER A 34 -2.66 -11.12 -17.61
CA SER A 34 -3.67 -10.12 -17.91
C SER A 34 -3.81 -9.16 -16.73
N VAL A 35 -3.71 -7.86 -16.98
CA VAL A 35 -3.92 -6.79 -16.01
C VAL A 35 -4.94 -5.80 -16.56
N ARG A 36 -5.75 -5.21 -15.68
CA ARG A 36 -6.63 -4.08 -16.04
C ARG A 36 -5.80 -2.79 -16.06
N GLY A 37 -5.99 -1.93 -17.05
CA GLY A 37 -5.34 -0.63 -17.12
C GLY A 37 -5.76 0.34 -16.01
N CYS A 38 -5.20 1.54 -16.00
CA CYS A 38 -5.43 2.53 -14.94
C CYS A 38 -6.62 3.45 -15.17
N ILE A 39 -7.21 3.45 -16.37
CA ILE A 39 -8.37 4.30 -16.68
C ILE A 39 -9.63 3.63 -16.12
N VAL A 40 -10.44 4.42 -15.41
CA VAL A 40 -11.69 3.98 -14.78
C VAL A 40 -12.79 3.85 -15.84
N ASP A 41 -13.59 2.80 -15.73
CA ASP A 41 -14.64 2.44 -16.69
C ASP A 41 -15.76 1.67 -15.94
N ALA A 42 -16.97 1.64 -16.53
CA ALA A 42 -18.16 1.01 -15.93
C ALA A 42 -18.00 -0.50 -15.68
N ASN A 43 -17.05 -1.15 -16.37
CA ASN A 43 -16.74 -2.57 -16.20
C ASN A 43 -15.92 -2.90 -14.93
N LEU A 44 -15.73 -1.95 -14.01
CA LEU A 44 -15.05 -2.15 -12.72
C LEU A 44 -16.04 -2.48 -11.61
N SER A 45 -15.80 -3.55 -10.86
CA SER A 45 -16.69 -3.94 -9.75
C SER A 45 -16.39 -3.22 -8.43
N VAL A 46 -15.14 -2.80 -8.19
CA VAL A 46 -14.70 -2.21 -6.92
C VAL A 46 -13.63 -1.14 -7.18
N LEU A 47 -13.70 -0.03 -6.44
CA LEU A 47 -12.68 1.01 -6.38
C LEU A 47 -12.10 1.11 -4.97
N ASN A 48 -10.78 1.20 -4.88
CA ASN A 48 -10.08 1.41 -3.61
C ASN A 48 -9.75 2.91 -3.48
N LEU A 49 -10.41 3.58 -2.54
CA LEU A 49 -10.26 5.02 -2.30
C LEU A 49 -9.61 5.28 -0.94
N VAL A 50 -8.95 6.43 -0.80
CA VAL A 50 -8.35 6.90 0.46
C VAL A 50 -8.87 8.30 0.75
N ILE A 51 -9.30 8.55 2.00
CA ILE A 51 -9.78 9.85 2.44
C ILE A 51 -8.58 10.75 2.74
N ILE A 52 -8.52 11.91 2.09
CA ILE A 52 -7.45 12.90 2.31
C ILE A 52 -7.91 14.00 3.28
N LYS A 53 -9.18 14.40 3.18
CA LYS A 53 -9.79 15.44 4.02
C LYS A 53 -11.14 14.96 4.53
N LYS A 54 -11.42 15.19 5.81
CA LYS A 54 -12.73 14.90 6.44
C LYS A 54 -13.74 15.94 5.98
N GLY A 55 -14.93 15.50 5.58
CA GLY A 55 -16.07 16.39 5.26
C GLY A 55 -16.85 16.77 6.51
N GLU A 56 -18.00 17.44 6.32
CA GLU A 56 -18.88 17.84 7.43
C GLU A 56 -19.52 16.65 8.15
N LYS A 57 -19.87 15.60 7.40
CA LYS A 57 -20.52 14.40 7.94
C LYS A 57 -19.50 13.33 8.32
N ASP A 58 -19.71 12.76 9.49
CA ASP A 58 -18.99 11.58 9.95
C ASP A 58 -19.44 10.32 9.20
N ILE A 59 -18.49 9.40 9.00
CA ILE A 59 -18.71 8.10 8.37
C ILE A 59 -18.52 7.03 9.44
N PRO A 60 -19.61 6.32 9.82
CA PRO A 60 -19.55 5.34 10.88
C PRO A 60 -18.55 4.23 10.57
N GLY A 61 -17.74 3.88 11.58
CA GLY A 61 -16.72 2.83 11.48
C GLY A 61 -15.42 3.24 10.78
N LEU A 62 -15.38 4.40 10.11
CA LEU A 62 -14.17 4.88 9.43
C LEU A 62 -13.59 6.14 10.08
N THR A 63 -14.42 7.16 10.34
CA THR A 63 -13.96 8.41 11.00
C THR A 63 -14.05 8.35 12.52
N ASP A 64 -14.89 7.46 13.04
CA ASP A 64 -15.21 7.42 14.48
C ASP A 64 -14.24 6.53 15.26
N THR A 65 -13.54 5.63 14.57
CA THR A 65 -12.65 4.67 15.20
C THR A 65 -11.19 5.06 14.96
N THR A 66 -10.37 4.87 15.99
CA THR A 66 -8.91 5.01 15.87
C THR A 66 -8.29 3.63 16.00
N VAL A 67 -7.58 3.20 14.96
CA VAL A 67 -6.86 1.91 14.97
C VAL A 67 -5.46 2.14 15.52
N PRO A 68 -5.11 1.58 16.70
CA PRO A 68 -3.78 1.78 17.28
C PRO A 68 -2.70 1.09 16.45
N ARG A 69 -1.50 1.67 16.44
CA ARG A 69 -0.33 1.07 15.77
C ARG A 69 0.19 -0.12 16.58
N ARG A 70 0.00 -1.33 16.06
CA ARG A 70 0.43 -2.56 16.74
C ARG A 70 1.95 -2.75 16.79
N LEU A 71 2.68 -2.37 15.75
CA LEU A 71 4.13 -2.62 15.64
C LEU A 71 4.93 -1.35 15.89
N GLY A 72 5.75 -1.38 16.94
CA GLY A 72 6.71 -0.32 17.25
C GLY A 72 7.99 -0.37 16.40
N PRO A 73 8.81 0.69 16.43
CA PRO A 73 10.10 0.70 15.75
C PRO A 73 11.05 -0.34 16.36
N LYS A 74 11.71 -1.14 15.52
CA LYS A 74 12.68 -2.16 16.00
C LYS A 74 14.13 -1.67 16.07
N ARG A 75 14.52 -0.76 15.17
CA ARG A 75 15.91 -0.25 15.12
C ARG A 75 16.11 0.83 16.18
N SER A 76 17.18 0.75 16.96
CA SER A 76 17.53 1.73 18.01
C SER A 76 17.43 3.19 17.51
N SER A 77 18.02 3.51 16.35
CA SER A 77 17.94 4.87 15.78
C SER A 77 16.52 5.37 15.52
N ARG A 78 15.58 4.47 15.17
CA ARG A 78 14.17 4.80 14.99
C ARG A 78 13.40 4.87 16.31
N ILE A 79 13.84 4.14 17.33
CA ILE A 79 13.27 4.18 18.69
C ILE A 79 13.61 5.53 19.33
N HIS A 80 14.89 5.94 19.34
CA HIS A 80 15.29 7.24 19.91
C HIS A 80 14.61 8.42 19.19
N LYS A 81 14.39 8.31 17.86
CA LYS A 81 13.64 9.34 17.12
C LYS A 81 12.15 9.38 17.50
N ALA A 82 11.53 8.23 17.75
CA ALA A 82 10.12 8.16 18.12
C ALA A 82 9.88 8.56 19.58
N PHE A 83 10.89 8.35 20.44
CA PHE A 83 10.84 8.61 21.88
C PHE A 83 12.08 9.41 22.31
N PRO A 84 12.12 10.73 22.07
CA PRO A 84 13.27 11.56 22.40
C PRO A 84 13.60 11.62 23.90
N SER A 85 12.63 11.29 24.76
CA SER A 85 12.77 11.23 26.21
C SER A 85 13.38 9.93 26.74
N LEU A 86 13.57 8.90 25.91
CA LEU A 86 14.35 7.72 26.29
C LEU A 86 15.83 8.09 26.30
N GLN A 87 16.31 8.54 27.47
CA GLN A 87 17.74 8.74 27.72
C GLN A 87 18.48 7.43 27.47
N ARG A 88 19.69 7.55 26.92
CA ARG A 88 20.57 6.43 26.63
C ARG A 88 21.16 5.91 27.94
N THR A 89 20.45 5.01 28.61
CA THR A 89 20.92 4.35 29.85
C THR A 89 21.80 3.17 29.49
N ASP A 90 22.95 3.43 28.88
CA ASP A 90 23.99 2.42 28.68
C ASP A 90 25.07 2.70 29.76
N HIS A 91 24.88 2.16 30.97
CA HIS A 91 25.97 2.02 31.95
C HIS A 91 26.62 0.65 31.77
N ALA A 92 27.71 0.59 31.02
CA ALA A 92 28.85 -0.33 31.13
C ALA A 92 29.95 0.11 30.16
#